data_AF-A0A9D9JJV0-F1
#
_entry.id   AF-A0A9D9JJV0-F1
#
_cell.length_a   1.000
_cell.length_b   1.000
_cell.length_c   1.000
_cell.angle_alpha   90.00
_cell.angle_beta   90.00
_cell.angle_gamma   90.00
#
_symmetry.space_group_name_H-M   'P 1'
#
loop_
_entity.id
_entity.type
_entity.pdbx_description
1 polymer ?
#
loop_
_entity_poly.entity_id
_entity_poly.type
_entity_poly.pdbx_seq_one_letter_code
_entity_poly.pdbx_strand_id
1 'polypeptide(L)'
;MLKVSARSRPSAVAGAIAGVVREVGRAEVQAIGAGAANQAIKAVAIARDYLAESGIDAVCLPSFITVTIGNEDRTAIRLIVEPR
;
A
#
# COMPACT_ATOMS: atom_id res chain seq x y z
N MET A 1 -4.47 -3.76 7.13
CA MET A 1 -4.51 -4.07 5.69
C MET A 1 -5.31 -3.02 4.97
N LEU A 2 -4.72 -2.33 3.99
CA LEU A 2 -5.33 -1.26 3.20
C LEU A 2 -5.69 -1.79 1.82
N LYS A 3 -6.98 -1.77 1.45
CA LYS A 3 -7.45 -2.20 0.12
C LYS A 3 -7.56 -0.99 -0.80
N VAL A 4 -6.91 -1.06 -1.96
CA VAL A 4 -6.85 0.03 -2.93
C VAL A 4 -7.62 -0.36 -4.20
N SER A 5 -8.38 0.59 -4.74
CA SER A 5 -9.11 0.47 -5.99
C SER A 5 -8.61 1.49 -7.02
N ALA A 6 -9.04 1.38 -8.27
CA ALA A 6 -8.69 2.36 -9.30
C ALA A 6 -9.18 3.79 -9.00
N ARG A 7 -10.22 3.93 -8.15
CA ARG A 7 -10.81 5.21 -7.73
C ARG A 7 -10.21 5.77 -6.44
N SER A 8 -9.34 5.00 -5.77
CA SER A 8 -8.69 5.46 -4.55
C SER A 8 -7.80 6.67 -4.84
N ARG A 9 -7.86 7.68 -3.96
CA ARG A 9 -7.01 8.88 -4.04
C ARG A 9 -5.64 8.57 -3.45
N PRO A 10 -4.53 8.64 -4.20
CA PRO A 10 -3.20 8.27 -3.70
C PRO A 10 -2.79 8.98 -2.41
N SER A 11 -3.04 10.29 -2.30
CA SER A 11 -2.69 11.06 -1.09
C SER A 11 -3.43 10.60 0.17
N ALA A 12 -4.71 10.23 0.05
CA ALA A 12 -5.47 9.71 1.18
C ALA A 12 -4.96 8.33 1.63
N VAL A 13 -4.67 7.45 0.68
CA VAL A 13 -4.06 6.13 0.98
C VAL A 13 -2.66 6.31 1.56
N ALA A 14 -1.88 7.28 1.07
CA ALA A 14 -0.54 7.58 1.57
C ALA A 14 -0.55 8.00 3.04
N GLY A 15 -1.50 8.88 3.42
CA GLY A 15 -1.69 9.27 4.82
C GLY A 15 -1.99 8.06 5.71
N ALA A 16 -2.85 7.14 5.23
CA ALA A 16 -3.13 5.90 5.95
C ALA A 16 -1.92 4.97 6.06
N ILE A 17 -1.13 4.80 4.99
CA ILE A 17 0.11 4.02 5.01
C ILE A 17 1.09 4.61 6.05
N ALA A 18 1.36 5.92 5.97
CA ALA A 18 2.30 6.58 6.86
C ALA A 18 1.85 6.51 8.32
N GLY A 19 0.55 6.68 8.60
CA GLY A 19 -0.01 6.51 9.95
C GLY A 19 0.23 5.11 10.50
N VAL A 20 -0.13 4.08 9.73
CA VAL A 20 0.06 2.67 10.14
C VAL A 20 1.54 2.33 10.33
N VAL A 21 2.44 2.82 9.47
CA VAL A 21 3.88 2.58 9.64
C VAL A 21 4.41 3.25 10.91
N ARG A 22 3.97 4.47 11.25
CA ARG A 22 4.38 5.14 12.50
C ARG A 22 3.88 4.40 13.75
N GLU A 23 2.66 3.87 13.70
CA GLU A 23 2.04 3.20 14.86
C GLU A 23 2.52 1.75 15.05
N VAL A 24 2.67 1.00 13.95
CA VAL A 24 2.84 -0.47 13.98
C VAL A 24 4.15 -0.90 13.31
N GLY A 25 4.90 0.00 12.70
CA GLY A 25 6.14 -0.30 11.98
C GLY A 25 5.93 -0.97 10.62
N ARG A 26 4.69 -1.30 10.22
CA ARG A 26 4.44 -2.03 8.98
C ARG A 26 3.03 -1.81 8.45
N ALA A 27 2.92 -1.39 7.19
CA ALA A 27 1.67 -1.29 6.47
C ALA A 27 1.59 -2.33 5.34
N GLU A 28 0.44 -2.99 5.23
CA GLU A 28 0.12 -3.88 4.10
C GLU A 28 -0.93 -3.22 3.22
N VAL A 29 -0.63 -3.10 1.93
CA VAL A 29 -1.52 -2.59 0.88
C VAL A 29 -1.83 -3.70 -0.12
N GLN A 30 -3.11 -3.89 -0.45
CA GLN A 30 -3.55 -4.84 -1.46
C GLN A 30 -4.29 -4.14 -2.60
N ALA A 31 -3.96 -4.52 -3.84
CA ALA A 31 -4.52 -3.94 -5.04
C ALA A 31 -4.80 -5.01 -6.10
N ILE A 32 -5.96 -4.93 -6.73
CA ILE A 32 -6.43 -5.90 -7.74
C ILE A 32 -6.71 -5.15 -9.04
N GLY A 33 -6.04 -5.58 -10.11
CA GLY A 33 -6.11 -4.94 -11.43
C GLY A 33 -5.19 -3.72 -11.57
N ALA A 34 -4.88 -3.38 -12.82
CA ALA A 34 -3.86 -2.37 -13.17
C ALA A 34 -4.13 -0.99 -12.57
N GLY A 35 -5.39 -0.53 -12.61
CA GLY A 35 -5.76 0.78 -12.06
C GLY A 35 -5.51 0.87 -10.56
N ALA A 36 -5.90 -0.16 -9.80
CA ALA A 36 -5.66 -0.21 -8.36
C ALA A 36 -4.17 -0.29 -8.03
N ALA A 37 -3.41 -1.11 -8.76
CA ALA A 37 -1.97 -1.25 -8.57
C ALA A 37 -1.24 0.09 -8.79
N ASN A 38 -1.63 0.84 -9.83
CA ASN A 38 -1.09 2.18 -10.08
C ASN A 38 -1.41 3.17 -8.95
N GLN A 39 -2.63 3.16 -8.40
CA GLN A 39 -2.95 4.02 -7.25
C GLN A 39 -2.19 3.61 -6.00
N ALA A 40 -2.01 2.31 -5.77
CA ALA A 40 -1.29 1.79 -4.62
C ALA A 40 0.19 2.21 -4.66
N ILE A 41 0.88 2.05 -5.79
CA ILE A 41 2.30 2.42 -5.88
C ILE A 41 2.50 3.94 -5.79
N LYS A 42 1.59 4.75 -6.36
CA LYS A 42 1.60 6.21 -6.15
C LYS A 42 1.42 6.59 -4.69
N ALA A 43 0.53 5.91 -3.98
CA ALA A 43 0.32 6.13 -2.56
C ALA A 43 1.56 5.74 -1.73
N VAL A 44 2.22 4.63 -2.08
CA VAL A 44 3.48 4.22 -1.44
C VAL A 44 4.57 5.28 -1.65
N ALA A 45 4.71 5.81 -2.87
CA ALA A 45 5.70 6.87 -3.15
C ALA A 45 5.47 8.10 -2.26
N ILE A 46 4.23 8.61 -2.20
CA ILE A 46 3.88 9.77 -1.36
C ILE A 46 4.06 9.45 0.14
N ALA A 47 3.73 8.23 0.57
CA ALA A 47 3.88 7.81 1.96
C ALA A 47 5.35 7.79 2.39
N ARG A 48 6.27 7.42 1.49
CA ARG A 48 7.72 7.48 1.78
C ARG A 48 8.18 8.91 2.05
N ASP A 49 7.68 9.90 1.31
CA ASP A 49 7.99 11.31 1.56
C ASP A 49 7.48 11.74 2.95
N TYR A 50 6.23 11.41 3.29
CA TYR A 50 5.67 11.70 4.63
C TYR A 50 6.44 11.02 5.77
N LEU A 51 6.92 9.80 5.56
CA LEU A 51 7.70 9.05 6.54
C LEU A 51 9.11 9.63 6.69
N ALA A 52 9.73 10.05 5.59
CA ALA A 52 11.04 10.70 5.59
C ALA A 52 11.02 12.02 6.37
N GLU A 53 9.95 12.82 6.27
CA GLU A 53 9.75 14.02 7.11
C GLU A 53 9.72 13.70 8.63
N SER A 54 9.39 12.46 8.99
CA SER A 54 9.41 11.95 10.37
C SER A 54 10.70 11.19 10.73
N GLY A 55 11.73 11.24 9.87
CA GLY A 55 13.01 10.54 10.07
C GLY A 55 12.94 9.02 9.84
N ILE A 56 11.89 8.51 9.20
CA ILE A 56 11.72 7.08 8.91
C ILE A 56 12.06 6.82 7.42
N ASP A 57 13.17 6.14 7.16
CA ASP A 57 13.46 5.60 5.82
C ASP A 57 12.67 4.30 5.61
N ALA A 58 11.67 4.33 4.74
CA ALA A 58 10.82 3.19 4.45
C ALA A 58 11.15 2.52 3.11
N VAL A 59 11.07 1.19 3.10
CA VAL A 59 11.18 0.34 1.90
C VAL A 59 9.81 -0.20 1.48
N CYS A 60 9.69 -0.65 0.23
CA CYS A 60 8.50 -1.34 -0.28
C CYS A 60 8.86 -2.72 -0.82
N LEU A 61 8.15 -3.75 -0.35
CA LEU A 61 8.35 -5.14 -0.74
C LEU A 61 7.10 -5.64 -1.49
N PRO A 62 7.14 -5.71 -2.84
CA PRO A 62 6.02 -6.19 -3.64
C PRO A 62 5.98 -7.73 -3.69
N SER A 63 4.78 -8.31 -3.68
CA SER A 63 4.57 -9.74 -3.91
C SER A 63 3.21 -10.02 -4.55
N PHE A 64 3.08 -11.10 -5.29
CA PHE A 64 1.75 -11.62 -5.66
C PHE A 64 1.09 -12.32 -4.48
N ILE A 65 -0.23 -12.19 -4.38
CA ILE A 65 -1.07 -12.98 -3.47
C ILE A 65 -2.34 -13.43 -4.19
N THR A 66 -2.96 -14.49 -3.70
CA THR A 66 -4.32 -14.88 -4.10
C THR A 66 -5.30 -14.31 -3.09
N VAL A 67 -6.37 -13.70 -3.58
CA VAL A 67 -7.47 -13.18 -2.75
C VAL A 67 -8.80 -13.67 -3.31
N THR A 68 -9.69 -14.12 -2.45
CA THR A 68 -11.03 -14.55 -2.83
C THR A 68 -11.97 -13.34 -2.85
N ILE A 69 -12.66 -13.13 -3.99
CA ILE A 69 -13.71 -12.12 -4.14
C ILE A 69 -14.98 -12.83 -4.61
N GLY A 70 -16.02 -12.80 -3.79
CA GLY A 70 -17.20 -13.64 -4.03
C GLY A 70 -16.79 -15.11 -3.92
N ASN A 71 -16.99 -15.87 -5.00
CA ASN A 71 -16.57 -17.28 -5.10
C ASN A 71 -15.41 -17.49 -6.08
N GLU A 72 -14.73 -16.41 -6.49
CA GLU A 72 -13.60 -16.46 -7.41
C GLU A 72 -12.29 -16.05 -6.74
N ASP A 73 -11.25 -16.86 -6.96
CA ASP A 73 -9.89 -16.50 -6.60
C ASP A 73 -9.28 -15.59 -7.66
N ARG A 74 -8.68 -14.49 -7.20
CA ARG A 74 -8.02 -13.50 -8.05
C ARG A 74 -6.60 -13.26 -7.59
N THR A 75 -5.70 -13.07 -8.56
CA THR A 75 -4.35 -12.60 -8.28
C THR A 75 -4.36 -11.11 -7.95
N ALA A 76 -3.75 -10.75 -6.83
CA ALA A 76 -3.57 -9.37 -6.40
C ALA A 76 -2.08 -9.04 -6.22
N ILE A 77 -1.77 -7.75 -6.24
CA ILE A 77 -0.49 -7.24 -5.78
C ILE A 77 -0.63 -6.89 -4.30
N ARG A 78 0.29 -7.41 -3.49
CA ARG A 78 0.53 -6.98 -2.12
C ARG A 78 1.78 -6.13 -2.07
N LEU A 79 1.70 -4.97 -1.45
CA LEU A 79 2.83 -4.10 -1.15
C LEU A 79 2.96 -4.03 0.37
N ILE A 80 4.08 -4.50 0.91
CA ILE A 80 4.46 -4.22 2.28
C ILE A 80 5.29 -2.94 2.30
N VAL A 81 5.00 -2.04 3.22
CA VAL A 81 5.79 -0.83 3.48
C VAL A 81 6.21 -0.86 4.94
N GLU A 82 7.51 -0.77 5.20
CA GLU A 82 8.10 -0.83 6.54
C GLU A 82 9.43 -0.05 6.58
N PRO A 83 9.90 0.40 7.76
CA PRO A 83 11.25 0.94 7.91
C PRO A 83 12.30 -0.05 7.40
N ARG A 84 13.41 0.50 6.89
CA ARG A 84 14.53 -0.29 6.36
C ARG A 84 15.26 -1.10 7.42
#